data_AF-F6FIC1-F1
#
_entry.id   AF-F6FIC1-F1
#
_cell.length_a   1.000
_cell.length_b   1.000
_cell.length_c   1.000
_cell.angle_alpha   90.00
_cell.angle_beta   90.00
_cell.angle_gamma   90.00
#
_symmetry.space_group_name_H-M   'P 1'
#
loop_
_entity.id
_entity.type
_entity.pdbx_description
1 polymer ?
#
loop_
_entity_poly.entity_id
_entity_poly.type
_entity_poly.pdbx_seq_one_letter_code
_entity_poly.pdbx_strand_id
1 'polypeptide(L)'
;MTFAPKLLLGGVALAGTGVGFGIETLTASKSDNAGLATKNASKESYITVNRECRLHELVSINNGQFKLTTKDEIRKQMGQGGDFGSIEAACLANAGKDIFVSKRENKWGYHQQDQDSQQHQEKFKKYLEGLNSKQ
;
A
#
# COMPACT_ATOMS: atom_id res chain seq x y z
N MET A 1 -39.11 46.16 -15.64
CA MET A 1 -40.11 45.89 -14.59
C MET A 1 -39.44 45.05 -13.51
N THR A 2 -39.37 45.60 -12.31
CA THR A 2 -38.68 45.06 -11.14
C THR A 2 -39.68 44.23 -10.34
N PHE A 3 -39.36 42.98 -10.05
CA PHE A 3 -40.17 42.13 -9.17
C PHE A 3 -39.27 41.48 -8.13
N ALA A 4 -39.29 42.04 -6.92
CA ALA A 4 -39.01 41.33 -5.68
C ALA A 4 -40.36 41.11 -5.00
N PRO A 5 -40.66 39.89 -4.53
CA PRO A 5 -40.73 39.67 -3.09
C PRO A 5 -40.32 38.21 -2.74
N LYS A 6 -40.20 37.70 -1.50
CA LYS A 6 -40.64 38.05 -0.15
C LYS A 6 -39.82 37.16 0.80
N LEU A 7 -39.29 37.71 1.89
CA LEU A 7 -38.70 36.96 2.99
C LEU A 7 -39.79 36.16 3.72
N LEU A 8 -39.53 34.87 3.97
CA LEU A 8 -40.12 34.16 5.11
C LEU A 8 -38.99 33.62 5.98
N LEU A 9 -38.78 34.32 7.09
CA LEU A 9 -38.08 33.81 8.26
C LEU A 9 -38.85 32.61 8.81
N GLY A 10 -38.25 31.43 8.74
CA GLY A 10 -38.71 30.23 9.43
C GLY A 10 -37.53 29.63 10.18
N GLY A 11 -37.40 29.97 11.46
CA GLY A 11 -36.38 29.43 12.34
C GLY A 11 -36.67 27.98 12.72
N VAL A 12 -35.62 27.17 12.76
CA VAL A 12 -35.57 25.97 13.60
C VAL A 12 -34.15 25.87 14.15
N ALA A 13 -34.01 26.13 15.45
CA ALA A 13 -32.83 25.77 16.20
C ALA A 13 -32.94 24.27 16.52
N LEU A 14 -32.02 23.47 15.97
CA LEU A 14 -31.75 22.13 16.46
C LEU A 14 -30.27 22.04 16.77
N ALA A 15 -29.96 22.22 18.05
CA ALA A 15 -28.68 21.89 18.63
C ALA A 15 -28.49 20.36 18.53
N GLY A 16 -27.59 19.93 17.66
CA GLY A 16 -27.15 18.55 17.57
C GLY A 16 -25.63 18.53 17.67
N THR A 17 -25.11 18.14 18.83
CA THR A 17 -23.70 17.72 18.96
C THR A 17 -23.57 16.35 18.30
N GLY A 18 -23.20 16.33 17.03
CA GLY A 18 -22.76 15.13 16.33
C GLY A 18 -21.24 15.06 16.31
N VAL A 19 -20.67 14.06 16.97
CA VAL A 19 -19.25 13.70 16.83
C VAL A 19 -19.05 13.21 15.39
N GLY A 20 -18.47 14.06 14.54
CA GLY A 20 -18.14 13.73 13.15
C GLY A 20 -16.85 12.92 13.07
N PHE A 21 -16.97 11.60 12.90
CA PHE A 21 -15.89 10.80 12.35
C PHE A 21 -15.68 11.22 10.89
N GLY A 22 -14.50 11.76 10.60
CA GLY A 22 -14.14 12.28 9.29
C GLY A 22 -14.16 11.18 8.24
N ILE A 23 -15.01 11.34 7.23
CA ILE A 23 -14.91 10.62 5.97
C ILE A 23 -14.36 11.65 4.97
N GLU A 24 -13.09 11.49 4.59
CA GLU A 24 -12.49 12.30 3.54
C GLU A 24 -13.20 11.98 2.21
N THR A 25 -13.93 12.97 1.70
CA THR A 25 -14.61 12.92 0.41
C THR A 25 -13.56 13.10 -0.68
N LEU A 26 -13.24 12.03 -1.42
CA LEU A 26 -12.41 12.09 -2.62
C LEU A 26 -13.14 12.89 -3.71
N THR A 27 -12.90 14.20 -3.74
CA THR A 27 -13.30 15.05 -4.85
C THR A 27 -12.28 14.90 -5.96
N ALA A 28 -12.55 13.97 -6.87
CA ALA A 28 -12.00 14.02 -8.21
C ALA A 28 -12.61 15.24 -8.92
N SER A 29 -11.79 16.20 -9.32
CA SER A 29 -12.19 17.21 -10.29
C SER A 29 -11.03 17.54 -11.21
N LYS A 30 -11.29 17.19 -12.46
CA LYS A 30 -10.48 17.35 -13.66
C LYS A 30 -10.49 18.83 -14.08
N SER A 31 -9.30 19.34 -14.39
CA SER A 31 -8.94 20.37 -15.38
C SER A 31 -9.80 21.64 -15.47
N ASP A 32 -9.19 22.81 -15.29
CA ASP A 32 -8.86 23.66 -16.46
C ASP A 32 -7.87 24.79 -16.13
N ASN A 33 -7.13 25.15 -17.19
CA ASN A 33 -5.93 25.98 -17.24
C ASN A 33 -6.18 27.48 -16.99
N ALA A 34 -5.27 28.12 -16.25
CA ALA A 34 -4.69 29.47 -16.47
C ALA A 34 -3.96 29.82 -15.16
N GLY A 35 -2.68 30.14 -15.07
CA GLY A 35 -1.74 30.70 -16.01
C GLY A 35 -0.70 31.46 -15.18
N LEU A 36 0.51 31.57 -15.72
CA LEU A 36 1.58 32.49 -15.35
C LEU A 36 2.64 32.06 -14.29
N ALA A 37 3.78 31.66 -14.88
CA ALA A 37 5.17 32.00 -14.53
C ALA A 37 5.73 31.48 -13.19
N THR A 38 6.75 30.64 -13.16
CA THR A 38 8.07 30.90 -13.76
C THR A 38 8.83 29.59 -13.97
N LYS A 39 9.36 29.42 -15.19
CA LYS A 39 10.32 28.38 -15.56
C LYS A 39 11.58 28.51 -14.69
N ASN A 40 11.71 27.68 -13.68
CA ASN A 40 13.02 27.17 -13.29
C ASN A 40 13.03 25.70 -13.69
N ALA A 41 13.92 25.37 -14.62
CA ALA A 41 14.29 24.01 -14.92
C ALA A 41 15.03 23.43 -13.71
N SER A 42 14.32 23.18 -12.62
CA SER A 42 14.76 22.20 -11.64
C SER A 42 14.59 20.87 -12.35
N LYS A 43 15.71 20.24 -12.70
CA LYS A 43 15.79 18.78 -12.74
C LYS A 43 15.11 18.32 -11.46
N GLU A 44 13.85 17.96 -11.55
CA GLU A 44 13.16 17.20 -10.54
C GLU A 44 13.90 15.88 -10.59
N SER A 45 15.01 15.81 -9.85
CA SER A 45 15.48 14.56 -9.31
C SER A 45 14.25 14.05 -8.60
N TYR A 46 13.49 13.20 -9.29
CA TYR A 46 12.65 12.20 -8.70
C TYR A 46 13.53 11.65 -7.60
N ILE A 47 13.30 12.09 -6.37
CA ILE A 47 13.71 11.31 -5.24
C ILE A 47 12.81 10.11 -5.42
N THR A 48 13.27 9.13 -6.19
CA THR A 48 12.86 7.75 -6.07
C THR A 48 13.21 7.44 -4.63
N VAL A 49 12.30 7.79 -3.72
CA VAL A 49 12.31 7.28 -2.36
C VAL A 49 12.20 5.80 -2.64
N ASN A 50 13.33 5.12 -2.56
CA ASN A 50 13.46 3.73 -2.91
C ASN A 50 12.71 2.98 -1.81
N ARG A 51 11.37 2.96 -1.92
CA ARG A 51 10.46 2.28 -1.01
C ARG A 51 10.50 0.82 -1.40
N GLU A 52 11.68 0.23 -1.31
CA GLU A 52 11.87 -1.19 -1.52
C GLU A 52 10.99 -1.93 -0.51
N CYS A 53 10.21 -2.89 -1.00
CA CYS A 53 9.51 -3.79 -0.10
C CYS A 53 10.53 -4.59 0.72
N ARG A 54 10.15 -4.98 1.93
CA ARG A 54 10.92 -5.94 2.73
C ARG A 54 10.45 -7.34 2.37
N LEU A 55 11.35 -8.17 1.86
CA LEU A 55 11.05 -9.52 1.41
C LEU A 55 11.30 -10.54 2.52
N HIS A 56 10.38 -11.48 2.66
CA HIS A 56 10.51 -12.59 3.59
C HIS A 56 10.29 -13.93 2.88
N GLU A 57 11.18 -14.89 3.11
CA GLU A 57 11.03 -16.26 2.65
C GLU A 57 10.13 -17.04 3.60
N LEU A 58 9.06 -17.66 3.09
CA LEU A 58 8.30 -18.65 3.84
C LEU A 58 9.10 -19.96 3.90
N VAL A 59 9.64 -20.27 5.07
CA VAL A 59 10.41 -21.51 5.33
C VAL A 59 9.47 -22.66 5.72
N SER A 60 8.51 -22.38 6.61
CA SER A 60 7.53 -23.38 7.03
C SER A 60 6.26 -22.72 7.55
N ILE A 61 5.14 -22.97 6.86
CA ILE A 61 3.84 -22.47 7.29
C ILE A 61 3.36 -23.13 8.58
N ASN A 62 3.59 -24.44 8.75
CA ASN A 62 3.15 -25.18 9.94
C ASN A 62 3.69 -24.54 11.23
N ASN A 63 4.94 -24.10 11.20
CA ASN A 63 5.61 -23.45 12.33
C ASN A 63 5.52 -21.91 12.29
N GLY A 64 4.94 -21.33 11.23
CA GLY A 64 4.93 -19.88 11.03
C GLY A 64 6.34 -19.28 10.92
N GLN A 65 7.27 -20.05 10.33
CA GLN A 65 8.66 -19.65 10.20
C GLN A 65 8.87 -18.91 8.89
N PHE A 66 9.32 -17.67 9.03
CA PHE A 66 9.72 -16.80 7.94
C PHE A 66 11.15 -16.33 8.18
N LYS A 67 11.84 -15.99 7.10
CA LYS A 67 13.21 -15.48 7.14
C LYS A 67 13.28 -14.20 6.34
N LEU A 68 13.85 -13.14 6.91
CA LEU A 68 14.15 -11.93 6.16
C LEU A 68 15.14 -12.26 5.05
N THR A 69 14.88 -11.79 3.84
CA THR A 69 15.73 -12.06 2.69
C THR A 69 15.76 -10.87 1.74
N THR A 70 16.71 -10.90 0.81
CA THR A 70 16.88 -9.86 -0.20
C THR A 70 16.47 -10.37 -1.58
N LYS A 71 16.20 -9.45 -2.50
CA LYS A 71 15.91 -9.79 -3.91
C LYS A 71 17.02 -10.64 -4.53
N ASP A 72 18.28 -10.31 -4.24
CA ASP A 72 19.44 -11.04 -4.77
C ASP A 72 19.57 -12.46 -4.21
N GLU A 73 19.29 -12.66 -2.91
CA GLU A 73 19.29 -13.99 -2.31
C GLU A 73 18.21 -14.89 -2.92
N ILE A 74 16.99 -14.36 -3.06
CA ILE A 74 15.88 -15.06 -3.71
C ILE A 74 16.26 -15.42 -5.15
N ARG A 75 16.81 -14.46 -5.91
CA ARG A 75 17.25 -14.68 -7.28
C ARG A 75 18.32 -15.77 -7.38
N LYS A 76 19.25 -15.80 -6.43
CA LYS A 76 20.28 -16.85 -6.33
C LYS A 76 19.68 -18.21 -5.99
N GLN A 77 18.72 -18.28 -5.07
CA GLN A 77 18.01 -19.52 -4.70
C GLN A 77 17.15 -20.06 -5.84
N MET A 78 16.58 -19.18 -6.67
CA MET A 78 15.75 -19.52 -7.82
C MET A 78 16.52 -20.08 -9.01
N GLY A 79 17.78 -19.65 -9.20
CA GLY A 79 18.50 -19.92 -10.44
C GLY A 79 17.72 -19.40 -11.67
N GLN A 80 17.54 -20.25 -12.69
CA GLN A 80 16.75 -19.93 -13.89
C GLN A 80 15.26 -20.31 -13.82
N GLY A 81 14.80 -20.93 -12.71
CA GLY A 81 13.49 -21.59 -12.66
C GLY A 81 12.39 -20.88 -11.87
N GLY A 82 12.70 -19.77 -11.21
CA GLY A 82 11.75 -19.01 -10.39
C GLY A 82 11.00 -17.93 -11.16
N ASP A 83 9.82 -17.56 -10.67
CA ASP A 83 9.06 -16.43 -11.20
C ASP A 83 9.47 -15.14 -10.48
N PHE A 84 10.65 -14.61 -10.85
CA PHE A 84 11.14 -13.36 -10.28
C PHE A 84 10.26 -12.16 -10.70
N GLY A 85 9.58 -12.25 -11.84
CA GLY A 85 8.71 -11.20 -12.35
C GLY A 85 7.53 -10.92 -11.41
N SER A 86 6.87 -11.96 -10.90
CA SER A 86 5.79 -11.77 -9.92
C SER A 86 6.26 -11.17 -8.60
N ILE A 87 7.46 -11.52 -8.14
CA ILE A 87 8.05 -10.96 -6.91
C ILE A 87 8.36 -9.47 -7.10
N GLU A 88 8.96 -9.09 -8.22
CA GLU A 88 9.29 -7.70 -8.51
C GLU A 88 8.02 -6.85 -8.63
N ALA A 89 7.02 -7.33 -9.38
CA ALA A 89 5.73 -6.65 -9.51
C ALA A 89 5.03 -6.49 -8.16
N ALA A 90 5.00 -7.53 -7.33
CA ALA A 90 4.40 -7.49 -5.99
C ALA A 90 5.14 -6.53 -5.06
N CYS A 91 6.47 -6.48 -5.15
CA CYS A 91 7.30 -5.55 -4.39
C CYS A 91 7.01 -4.09 -4.75
N LEU A 92 6.87 -3.79 -6.04
CA LEU A 92 6.50 -2.46 -6.53
C LEU A 92 5.09 -2.06 -6.08
N ALA A 93 4.13 -2.99 -6.12
CA ALA A 93 2.77 -2.76 -5.66
C ALA A 93 2.67 -2.55 -4.13
N ASN A 94 3.63 -3.09 -3.37
CA ASN A 94 3.68 -3.03 -1.91
C ASN A 94 4.88 -2.24 -1.39
N ALA A 95 5.21 -1.15 -2.09
CA ALA A 95 6.34 -0.29 -1.75
C ALA A 95 6.29 0.18 -0.28
N GLY A 96 7.35 -0.09 0.49
CA GLY A 96 7.45 0.24 1.91
C GLY A 96 6.70 -0.70 2.86
N LYS A 97 6.20 -1.84 2.39
CA LYS A 97 5.57 -2.89 3.22
C LYS A 97 6.43 -4.16 3.27
N ASP A 98 6.14 -5.01 4.25
CA ASP A 98 6.63 -6.38 4.32
C ASP A 98 5.74 -7.28 3.47
N ILE A 99 6.37 -8.04 2.58
CA ILE A 99 5.71 -9.11 1.84
C ILE A 99 6.52 -10.40 1.97
N PHE A 100 5.86 -11.54 1.85
CA PHE A 100 6.55 -12.82 1.83
C PHE A 100 6.39 -13.52 0.48
N VAL A 101 7.34 -14.39 0.18
CA VAL A 101 7.30 -15.30 -0.97
C VAL A 101 7.26 -16.73 -0.49
N SER A 102 6.74 -17.63 -1.30
CA SER A 102 6.61 -19.04 -0.98
C SER A 102 7.10 -19.90 -2.14
N LYS A 103 7.40 -21.16 -1.85
CA LYS A 103 7.82 -22.14 -2.85
C LYS A 103 6.66 -23.07 -3.16
N ARG A 104 6.12 -23.01 -4.38
CA ARG A 104 5.11 -23.94 -4.89
C ARG A 104 5.68 -24.75 -6.05
N GLU A 105 5.46 -26.06 -6.04
CA GLU A 105 5.94 -26.97 -7.10
C GLU A 105 7.44 -26.78 -7.43
N ASN A 106 8.25 -26.59 -6.38
CA ASN A 106 9.68 -26.27 -6.45
C ASN A 106 10.05 -24.92 -7.08
N LYS A 107 9.09 -24.05 -7.38
CA LYS A 107 9.32 -22.69 -7.89
C LYS A 107 9.03 -21.68 -6.80
N TRP A 108 9.96 -20.76 -6.60
CA TRP A 108 9.73 -19.60 -5.77
C TRP A 108 8.89 -18.58 -6.54
N GLY A 109 8.03 -17.85 -5.83
CA GLY A 109 7.23 -16.81 -6.43
C GLY A 109 6.39 -16.05 -5.40
N TYR A 110 5.77 -14.97 -5.86
CA TYR A 110 4.71 -14.32 -5.11
C TYR A 110 3.37 -14.97 -5.47
N HIS A 111 2.83 -15.75 -4.55
CA HIS A 111 1.61 -16.52 -4.76
C HIS A 111 0.42 -15.89 -4.03
N GLN A 112 -0.45 -15.19 -4.77
CA GLN A 112 -1.62 -14.49 -4.22
C GLN A 112 -2.45 -15.37 -3.28
N GLN A 113 -2.67 -16.64 -3.64
CA GLN A 113 -3.42 -17.60 -2.82
C GLN A 113 -2.80 -17.83 -1.42
N ASP A 114 -1.48 -17.76 -1.30
CA ASP A 114 -0.82 -17.85 0.01
C ASP A 114 -0.95 -16.52 0.76
N GLN A 115 -0.96 -15.39 0.05
CA GLN A 115 -1.15 -14.06 0.65
C GLN A 115 -2.57 -13.85 1.18
N ASP A 116 -3.57 -14.41 0.49
CA ASP A 116 -4.99 -14.30 0.85
C ASP A 116 -5.41 -15.36 1.89
N SER A 117 -4.56 -16.37 2.13
CA SER A 117 -4.81 -17.38 3.15
C SER A 117 -4.74 -16.77 4.54
N GLN A 118 -5.87 -16.81 5.26
CA GLN A 118 -5.96 -16.32 6.64
C GLN A 118 -4.87 -16.94 7.54
N GLN A 119 -4.60 -18.24 7.39
CA GLN A 119 -3.56 -18.93 8.15
C GLN A 119 -2.17 -18.32 7.92
N HIS A 120 -1.83 -18.00 6.68
CA HIS A 120 -0.55 -17.39 6.33
C HIS A 120 -0.47 -15.96 6.83
N GLN A 121 -1.53 -15.17 6.67
CA GLN A 121 -1.59 -13.79 7.15
C GLN A 121 -1.40 -13.71 8.67
N GLU A 122 -2.11 -14.54 9.43
CA GLU A 122 -2.00 -14.56 10.90
C GLU A 122 -0.59 -14.93 11.36
N LYS A 123 0.02 -15.93 10.73
CA LYS A 123 1.38 -16.38 11.08
C LYS A 123 2.44 -15.36 10.66
N PHE A 124 2.29 -14.76 9.49
CA PHE A 124 3.21 -13.72 9.02
C PHE A 124 3.14 -12.48 9.90
N LYS A 125 1.93 -12.05 10.27
CA LYS A 125 1.72 -10.95 11.22
C LYS A 125 2.42 -11.23 12.56
N LYS A 126 2.21 -12.41 13.15
CA LYS A 126 2.88 -12.80 14.41
C LYS A 126 4.40 -12.78 14.28
N TYR A 127 4.93 -13.22 13.15
CA TYR A 127 6.36 -13.16 12.87
C TYR A 127 6.87 -11.71 12.84
N LEU A 128 6.18 -10.80 12.14
CA LEU A 128 6.55 -9.38 12.07
C LEU A 128 6.46 -8.70 13.45
N GLU A 129 5.43 -8.98 14.24
CA GLU A 129 5.29 -8.48 15.62
C GLU A 129 6.48 -8.92 16.48
N GLY A 130 6.93 -10.18 16.31
CA GLY A 130 8.09 -10.73 17.01
C GLY A 130 9.43 -10.09 16.60
N LEU A 131 9.54 -9.54 15.39
CA LEU A 131 10.70 -8.76 14.96
C LEU A 131 10.70 -7.37 15.59
N ASN A 132 9.55 -6.69 15.57
CA ASN A 132 9.42 -5.32 16.11
C ASN A 132 9.57 -5.28 17.64
N SER A 133 9.16 -6.35 18.35
CA SER A 133 9.27 -6.44 19.81
C SER A 133 10.70 -6.67 20.32
N LYS A 134 11.65 -6.94 19.41
CA LYS A 134 13.06 -7.20 19.73
C LYS A 134 14.00 -6.04 19.40
N GLN A 135 13.46 -4.96 18.83
CA GLN A 135 14.17 -3.69 18.59
C GLN A 135 13.98 -2.77 19.79
#